data_AF-A0A520NSE3-F1
#
_entry.id   AF-A0A520NSE3-F1
#
_cell.length_a   1.000
_cell.length_b   1.000
_cell.length_c   1.000
_cell.angle_alpha   90.00
_cell.angle_beta   90.00
_cell.angle_gamma   90.00
#
_symmetry.space_group_name_H-M   'P 1'
#
loop_
_entity.id
_entity.type
_entity.pdbx_description
1 polymer ?
#
loop_
_entity_poly.entity_id
_entity_poly.type
_entity_poly.pdbx_seq_one_letter_code
_entity_poly.pdbx_strand_id
1 'polypeptide(L)'
;MRYEAPETLDAAVGLLAEESGVARVFAGGTDVMVQIHLDLIEPDLIVDVKNIAEMREVVEEDGAWRLGAAVTGKELMDNAAFNAAWPGVMDGIRLIGSVQVRGRATVGGNLCNASPAADSVPPMIAADAVASVIGPNGRRDVPMADIVTGPGHTSLEDGEIVVSFQLPKRPANSGDAYLRFTPRTEMDIAVVGCGINLMLDDGGTCTAARVSLGAVAARPLLVDDAANAMIGTEVDDDAMEALAAAASAACSPIDDKRGTIEYRTEVAGVLAQRTAAIALERAKS
;
A
#
# COMPACT_ATOMS: atom_id res chain seq x y z
N MET A 1 -11.58 28.08 1.59
CA MET A 1 -11.27 26.95 0.71
C MET A 1 -11.49 27.30 -0.76
N ARG A 2 -10.40 27.63 -1.45
CA ARG A 2 -10.27 27.69 -2.91
C ARG A 2 -10.15 26.26 -3.45
N TYR A 3 -10.65 26.03 -4.67
CA TYR A 3 -10.59 24.74 -5.36
C TYR A 3 -10.00 24.94 -6.74
N GLU A 4 -8.96 24.18 -7.07
CA GLU A 4 -8.25 24.23 -8.35
C GLU A 4 -8.16 22.82 -8.94
N ALA A 5 -8.31 22.69 -10.25
CA ALA A 5 -8.29 21.39 -10.94
C ALA A 5 -7.34 21.43 -12.16
N PRO A 6 -6.02 21.55 -11.94
CA PRO A 6 -5.03 21.67 -13.00
C PRO A 6 -4.97 20.43 -13.90
N GLU A 7 -4.54 20.62 -15.14
CA GLU A 7 -4.37 19.55 -16.13
C GLU A 7 -2.91 19.06 -16.24
N THR A 8 -1.97 19.75 -15.58
CA THR A 8 -0.53 19.44 -15.63
C THR A 8 0.06 19.34 -14.23
N LEU A 9 1.11 18.53 -14.11
CA LEU A 9 1.86 18.38 -12.86
C LEU A 9 2.50 19.69 -12.43
N ASP A 10 3.10 20.44 -13.36
CA ASP A 10 3.75 21.72 -13.07
C ASP A 10 2.76 22.73 -12.48
N ALA A 11 1.53 22.80 -13.02
CA ALA A 11 0.50 23.66 -12.46
C ALA A 11 0.05 23.20 -11.06
N ALA A 12 -0.08 21.89 -10.83
CA ALA A 12 -0.43 21.36 -9.52
C ALA A 12 0.66 21.64 -8.47
N VAL A 13 1.93 21.39 -8.81
CA VAL A 13 3.08 21.69 -7.96
C VAL A 13 3.16 23.19 -7.67
N GLY A 14 3.00 24.04 -8.69
CA GLY A 14 3.00 25.50 -8.53
C GLY A 14 1.92 25.97 -7.56
N LEU A 15 0.69 25.48 -7.72
CA LEU A 15 -0.43 25.80 -6.83
C LEU A 15 -0.16 25.39 -5.37
N LEU A 16 0.40 24.20 -5.14
CA LEU A 16 0.72 23.73 -3.80
C LEU A 16 1.90 24.50 -3.18
N ALA A 17 2.91 24.84 -3.97
CA ALA A 17 4.11 25.53 -3.50
C ALA A 17 3.88 27.03 -3.22
N GLU A 18 2.95 27.66 -3.94
CA GLU A 18 2.59 29.07 -3.75
C GLU A 18 1.60 29.29 -2.59
N GLU A 19 0.93 28.25 -2.12
CA GLU A 19 -0.07 28.37 -1.05
C GLU A 19 0.60 28.53 0.32
N SER A 20 0.37 29.68 0.95
CA SER A 20 0.85 29.97 2.31
C SER A 20 0.01 29.33 3.41
N GLY A 21 -1.23 28.97 3.09
CA GLY A 21 -2.17 28.32 4.00
C GLY A 21 -2.12 26.80 3.94
N VAL A 22 -3.18 26.16 4.45
CA VAL A 22 -3.28 24.69 4.42
C VAL A 22 -3.73 24.23 3.04
N ALA A 23 -2.82 23.65 2.28
CA ALA A 23 -3.14 23.00 1.00
C ALA A 23 -3.37 21.49 1.17
N ARG A 24 -4.28 20.94 0.36
CA ARG A 24 -4.54 19.49 0.29
C ARG A 24 -4.71 19.02 -1.15
N VAL A 25 -4.05 17.93 -1.49
CA VAL A 25 -4.28 17.20 -2.75
C VAL A 25 -5.60 16.45 -2.67
N PHE A 26 -6.38 16.51 -3.74
CA PHE A 26 -7.67 15.85 -3.87
C PHE A 26 -7.67 14.85 -5.02
N ALA A 27 -7.67 13.56 -4.66
CA ALA A 27 -7.88 12.47 -5.59
C ALA A 27 -9.30 11.90 -5.44
N GLY A 28 -9.45 10.85 -4.64
CA GLY A 28 -10.73 10.18 -4.42
C GLY A 28 -11.73 10.96 -3.55
N GLY A 29 -11.22 11.72 -2.59
CA GLY A 29 -12.02 12.49 -1.63
C GLY A 29 -12.53 11.68 -0.44
N THR A 30 -12.25 10.38 -0.35
CA THR A 30 -12.85 9.47 0.66
C THR A 30 -12.37 9.70 2.09
N ASP A 31 -11.21 10.33 2.27
CA ASP A 31 -10.66 10.69 3.57
C ASP A 31 -10.70 12.21 3.78
N VAL A 32 -10.14 12.99 2.85
CA VAL A 32 -10.06 14.46 2.98
C VAL A 32 -11.43 15.12 3.13
N MET A 33 -12.48 14.67 2.41
CA MET A 33 -13.82 15.26 2.58
C MET A 33 -14.44 14.88 3.92
N VAL A 34 -14.13 13.69 4.43
CA VAL A 34 -14.60 13.26 5.75
C VAL A 34 -13.89 14.07 6.83
N GLN A 35 -12.58 14.32 6.69
CA GLN A 35 -11.81 15.15 7.61
C GLN A 35 -12.33 16.60 7.64
N ILE A 36 -12.65 17.18 6.47
CA ILE A 36 -13.29 18.50 6.37
C ILE A 36 -14.67 18.48 7.03
N HIS A 37 -15.50 17.48 6.73
CA HIS A 37 -16.87 17.39 7.29
C HIS A 37 -16.89 17.22 8.81
N LEU A 38 -15.85 16.61 9.38
CA LEU A 38 -15.66 16.43 10.82
C LEU A 38 -14.88 17.58 11.47
N ASP A 39 -14.63 18.67 10.74
CA ASP A 39 -13.85 19.84 11.18
C ASP A 39 -12.46 19.49 11.73
N LEU A 40 -11.85 18.40 11.22
CA LEU A 40 -10.49 17.99 11.60
C LEU A 40 -9.42 18.80 10.86
N ILE A 41 -9.77 19.33 9.69
CA ILE A 41 -8.92 20.19 8.87
C ILE A 41 -9.78 21.28 8.21
N GLU A 42 -9.19 22.45 8.00
CA GLU A 42 -9.80 23.58 7.30
C GLU A 42 -8.86 24.06 6.18
N PRO A 43 -8.84 23.40 5.00
CA PRO A 43 -7.90 23.76 3.95
C PRO A 43 -8.26 25.08 3.28
N ASP A 44 -7.25 25.90 3.06
CA ASP A 44 -7.33 27.12 2.26
C ASP A 44 -7.39 26.78 0.77
N LEU A 45 -6.71 25.71 0.35
CA LEU A 45 -6.64 25.24 -1.03
C LEU A 45 -6.85 23.74 -1.14
N ILE A 46 -7.70 23.35 -2.09
CA ILE A 46 -7.82 21.98 -2.58
C ILE A 46 -7.34 21.92 -4.04
N VAL A 47 -6.39 21.04 -4.33
CA VAL A 47 -5.88 20.79 -5.69
C VAL A 47 -6.36 19.42 -6.17
N ASP A 48 -7.33 19.39 -7.07
CA ASP A 48 -7.84 18.18 -7.71
C ASP A 48 -6.90 17.71 -8.83
N VAL A 49 -6.31 16.53 -8.63
CA VAL A 49 -5.29 15.96 -9.54
C VAL A 49 -5.86 15.00 -10.58
N LYS A 50 -7.19 14.77 -10.63
CA LYS A 50 -7.77 13.78 -11.55
C LYS A 50 -7.78 14.22 -13.02
N ASN A 51 -7.56 15.50 -13.30
CA ASN A 51 -7.45 15.99 -14.68
C ASN A 51 -6.03 15.81 -15.26
N ILE A 52 -5.06 15.40 -14.42
CA ILE A 52 -3.69 15.16 -14.84
C ILE A 52 -3.59 13.75 -15.41
N ALA A 53 -3.44 13.64 -16.73
CA ALA A 53 -3.48 12.36 -17.45
C ALA A 53 -2.51 11.31 -16.87
N GLU A 54 -1.25 11.69 -16.61
CA GLU A 54 -0.22 10.79 -16.08
C GLU A 54 -0.63 10.13 -14.74
N MET A 55 -1.42 10.82 -13.91
CA MET A 55 -1.87 10.33 -12.59
C MET A 55 -3.08 9.39 -12.69
N ARG A 56 -3.65 9.20 -13.88
CA ARG A 56 -4.89 8.45 -14.12
C ARG A 56 -4.70 7.22 -15.01
N GLU A 57 -3.47 6.93 -15.40
CA GLU A 57 -3.14 5.81 -16.28
C GLU A 57 -2.71 4.57 -15.51
N VAL A 58 -2.98 3.40 -16.09
CA VAL A 58 -2.41 2.12 -15.71
C VAL A 58 -1.70 1.57 -16.93
N VAL A 59 -0.38 1.53 -16.89
CA VAL A 59 0.45 1.18 -18.05
C VAL A 59 1.31 -0.03 -17.72
N GLU A 60 1.34 -1.00 -18.62
CA GLU A 60 2.27 -2.12 -18.61
C GLU A 60 3.35 -1.88 -19.67
N GLU A 61 4.62 -2.01 -19.28
CA GLU A 61 5.78 -1.94 -20.18
C GLU A 61 6.75 -3.07 -19.83
N ASP A 62 6.98 -3.98 -20.78
CA ASP A 62 7.89 -5.14 -20.64
C ASP A 62 7.64 -6.04 -19.40
N GLY A 63 6.40 -6.03 -18.90
CA GLY A 63 5.94 -6.75 -17.71
C GLY A 63 6.10 -5.99 -16.39
N ALA A 64 6.72 -4.81 -16.40
CA ALA A 64 6.66 -3.84 -15.31
C ALA A 64 5.39 -3.00 -15.43
N TRP A 65 4.93 -2.45 -14.31
CA TRP A 65 3.67 -1.70 -14.25
C TRP A 65 3.89 -0.30 -13.68
N ARG A 66 3.23 0.69 -14.28
CA ARG A 66 3.08 2.05 -13.75
C ARG A 66 1.62 2.32 -13.44
N LEU A 67 1.31 2.61 -12.18
CA LEU A 67 -0.02 2.95 -11.70
C LEU A 67 -0.08 4.43 -11.31
N GLY A 68 -0.88 5.22 -12.01
CA GLY A 68 -1.12 6.60 -11.63
C GLY A 68 -1.70 6.71 -10.21
N ALA A 69 -1.22 7.67 -9.42
CA ALA A 69 -1.60 7.80 -8.02
C ALA A 69 -3.08 8.14 -7.82
N ALA A 70 -3.72 8.73 -8.82
CA ALA A 70 -5.15 9.05 -8.84
C ALA A 70 -6.01 7.95 -9.48
N VAL A 71 -5.46 6.78 -9.84
CA VAL A 71 -6.23 5.62 -10.28
C VAL A 71 -7.02 5.04 -9.09
N THR A 72 -8.30 4.78 -9.31
CA THR A 72 -9.21 4.26 -8.28
C THR A 72 -9.06 2.75 -8.11
N GLY A 73 -9.47 2.25 -6.93
CA GLY A 73 -9.53 0.81 -6.69
C GLY A 73 -10.43 0.08 -7.69
N LYS A 74 -11.54 0.70 -8.11
CA LYS A 74 -12.46 0.13 -9.11
C LYS A 74 -11.82 0.02 -10.49
N GLU A 75 -11.07 1.03 -10.93
CA GLU A 75 -10.35 0.98 -12.21
C GLU A 75 -9.30 -0.13 -12.22
N LEU A 76 -8.57 -0.32 -11.12
CA LEU A 76 -7.64 -1.44 -10.98
C LEU A 76 -8.37 -2.79 -10.97
N MET A 77 -9.53 -2.89 -10.32
CA MET A 77 -10.36 -4.12 -10.34
C MET A 77 -10.87 -4.47 -11.75
N ASP A 78 -11.10 -3.48 -12.60
CA ASP A 78 -11.55 -3.69 -13.98
C ASP A 78 -10.40 -4.02 -14.95
N ASN A 79 -9.15 -3.75 -14.56
CA ASN A 79 -7.98 -4.06 -15.37
C ASN A 79 -7.55 -5.53 -15.22
N ALA A 80 -8.15 -6.43 -16.01
CA ALA A 80 -7.91 -7.87 -15.91
C ALA A 80 -6.42 -8.27 -15.99
N ALA A 81 -5.61 -7.57 -16.79
CA ALA A 81 -4.19 -7.84 -16.93
C ALA A 81 -3.42 -7.53 -15.63
N PHE A 82 -3.67 -6.38 -15.00
CA PHE A 82 -3.06 -6.05 -13.70
C PHE A 82 -3.51 -7.01 -12.59
N ASN A 83 -4.79 -7.42 -12.59
CA ASN A 83 -5.30 -8.39 -11.62
C ASN A 83 -4.61 -9.74 -11.71
N ALA A 84 -4.24 -10.17 -12.93
CA ALA A 84 -3.48 -11.39 -13.14
C ALA A 84 -2.00 -11.23 -12.78
N ALA A 85 -1.41 -10.06 -13.06
CA ALA A 85 -0.01 -9.80 -12.78
C ALA A 85 0.29 -9.67 -11.28
N TRP A 86 -0.60 -9.01 -10.51
CA TRP A 86 -0.39 -8.70 -9.09
C TRP A 86 -1.63 -9.04 -8.23
N PRO A 87 -2.01 -10.31 -8.11
CA PRO A 87 -3.20 -10.72 -7.37
C PRO A 87 -3.13 -10.38 -5.86
N GLY A 88 -1.95 -10.42 -5.23
CA GLY A 88 -1.76 -10.04 -3.83
C GLY A 88 -1.90 -8.54 -3.57
N VAL A 89 -1.43 -7.70 -4.50
CA VAL A 89 -1.75 -6.26 -4.49
C VAL A 89 -3.27 -6.03 -4.58
N MET A 90 -3.94 -6.77 -5.46
CA MET A 90 -5.38 -6.68 -5.62
C MET A 90 -6.17 -7.25 -4.44
N ASP A 91 -5.65 -8.22 -3.69
CA ASP A 91 -6.25 -8.68 -2.44
C ASP A 91 -6.44 -7.52 -1.46
N GLY A 92 -5.42 -6.67 -1.28
CA GLY A 92 -5.51 -5.46 -0.45
C GLY A 92 -6.50 -4.43 -0.99
N ILE A 93 -6.42 -4.11 -2.29
CA ILE A 93 -7.30 -3.10 -2.91
C ILE A 93 -8.77 -3.48 -2.82
N ARG A 94 -9.10 -4.77 -2.98
CA ARG A 94 -10.49 -5.27 -2.91
C ARG A 94 -11.09 -5.16 -1.50
N LEU A 95 -10.26 -5.07 -0.47
CA LEU A 95 -10.67 -4.97 0.93
C LEU A 95 -10.92 -3.52 1.41
N ILE A 96 -10.56 -2.52 0.60
CA ILE A 96 -10.74 -1.11 0.93
C ILE A 96 -12.24 -0.78 0.94
N GLY A 97 -12.81 -0.48 2.10
CA GLY A 97 -14.19 0.01 2.24
C GLY A 97 -15.23 -0.81 1.46
N SER A 98 -16.21 -0.11 0.89
CA SER A 98 -17.28 -0.69 0.07
C SER A 98 -17.00 -0.50 -1.42
N VAL A 99 -17.86 -1.04 -2.27
CA VAL A 99 -17.82 -0.77 -3.73
C VAL A 99 -17.87 0.73 -4.02
N GLN A 100 -18.66 1.50 -3.27
CA GLN A 100 -18.75 2.95 -3.40
C GLN A 100 -17.44 3.64 -3.01
N VAL A 101 -16.80 3.18 -1.93
CA VAL A 101 -15.48 3.69 -1.52
C VAL A 101 -14.46 3.34 -2.59
N ARG A 102 -14.38 2.09 -3.08
CA ARG A 102 -13.41 1.70 -4.13
C ARG A 102 -13.63 2.40 -5.47
N GLY A 103 -14.86 2.80 -5.77
CA GLY A 103 -15.17 3.63 -6.94
C GLY A 103 -14.58 5.04 -6.88
N ARG A 104 -14.03 5.44 -5.73
CA ARG A 104 -13.48 6.78 -5.49
C ARG A 104 -12.07 6.74 -4.92
N ALA A 105 -11.82 5.92 -3.91
CA ALA A 105 -10.52 5.76 -3.25
C ALA A 105 -9.46 5.37 -4.27
N THR A 106 -8.30 5.99 -4.13
CA THR A 106 -7.14 5.82 -5.02
C THR A 106 -5.99 5.25 -4.22
N VAL A 107 -5.07 4.54 -4.87
CA VAL A 107 -3.87 4.00 -4.19
C VAL A 107 -3.02 5.14 -3.62
N GLY A 108 -2.87 6.24 -4.37
CA GLY A 108 -2.16 7.44 -3.91
C GLY A 108 -2.82 8.07 -2.67
N GLY A 109 -4.14 8.23 -2.70
CA GLY A 109 -4.87 8.71 -1.54
C GLY A 109 -4.75 7.78 -0.32
N ASN A 110 -4.80 6.47 -0.52
CA ASN A 110 -4.68 5.50 0.58
C ASN A 110 -3.28 5.53 1.23
N LEU A 111 -2.22 5.67 0.43
CA LEU A 111 -0.85 5.85 0.91
C LEU A 111 -0.66 7.20 1.62
N CYS A 112 -1.01 8.31 0.97
CA CYS A 112 -0.74 9.66 1.47
C CYS A 112 -1.60 10.05 2.68
N ASN A 113 -2.72 9.37 2.92
CA ASN A 113 -3.45 9.48 4.18
C ASN A 113 -2.63 8.97 5.38
N ALA A 114 -1.60 8.15 5.13
CA ALA A 114 -0.66 7.64 6.13
C ALA A 114 -1.34 6.98 7.34
N SER A 115 -2.44 6.28 7.09
CA SER A 115 -3.09 5.45 8.11
C SER A 115 -2.27 4.18 8.32
N PRO A 116 -1.94 3.80 9.58
CA PRO A 116 -1.27 2.53 9.87
C PRO A 116 -2.02 1.30 9.35
N ALA A 117 -3.33 1.42 9.12
CA ALA A 117 -4.22 0.37 8.68
C ALA A 117 -4.63 0.46 7.20
N ALA A 118 -3.82 1.13 6.36
CA ALA A 118 -4.09 1.29 4.94
C ALA A 118 -3.84 -0.02 4.16
N ASP A 119 -4.90 -0.65 3.65
CA ASP A 119 -4.84 -2.00 3.08
C ASP A 119 -4.10 -2.14 1.74
N SER A 120 -3.98 -1.06 0.96
CA SER A 120 -3.16 -1.12 -0.27
C SER A 120 -1.66 -1.05 0.01
N VAL A 121 -1.25 -0.62 1.21
CA VAL A 121 0.15 -0.25 1.45
C VAL A 121 1.05 -1.46 1.69
N PRO A 122 0.75 -2.38 2.64
CA PRO A 122 1.60 -3.56 2.86
C PRO A 122 1.83 -4.43 1.61
N PRO A 123 0.82 -4.77 0.78
CA PRO A 123 1.09 -5.60 -0.38
C PRO A 123 1.88 -4.88 -1.47
N MET A 124 1.74 -3.56 -1.59
CA MET A 124 2.59 -2.78 -2.50
C MET A 124 4.04 -2.70 -2.01
N ILE A 125 4.28 -2.62 -0.69
CA ILE A 125 5.62 -2.74 -0.10
C ILE A 125 6.22 -4.13 -0.37
N ALA A 126 5.42 -5.19 -0.20
CA ALA A 126 5.83 -6.56 -0.50
C ALA A 126 6.11 -6.74 -2.01
N ALA A 127 5.38 -6.05 -2.87
CA ALA A 127 5.62 -6.01 -4.31
C ALA A 127 6.85 -5.18 -4.73
N ASP A 128 7.60 -4.62 -3.77
CA ASP A 128 8.73 -3.72 -4.01
C ASP A 128 8.36 -2.48 -4.84
N ALA A 129 7.16 -1.94 -4.59
CA ALA A 129 6.68 -0.77 -5.31
C ALA A 129 7.50 0.48 -4.94
N VAL A 130 7.76 1.30 -5.95
CA VAL A 130 8.44 2.59 -5.84
C VAL A 130 7.46 3.69 -6.22
N ALA A 131 7.37 4.74 -5.40
CA ALA A 131 6.55 5.91 -5.67
C ALA A 131 7.38 6.98 -6.38
N SER A 132 6.90 7.45 -7.52
CA SER A 132 7.47 8.63 -8.18
C SER A 132 6.81 9.88 -7.61
N VAL A 133 7.61 10.75 -7.02
CA VAL A 133 7.21 12.00 -6.37
C VAL A 133 7.72 13.17 -7.20
N ILE A 134 6.89 14.19 -7.38
CA ILE A 134 7.27 15.45 -8.01
C ILE A 134 7.01 16.60 -7.05
N GLY A 135 7.92 17.57 -7.01
CA GLY A 135 7.75 18.82 -6.28
C GLY A 135 8.50 19.97 -6.96
N PRO A 136 8.64 21.12 -6.27
CA PRO A 136 9.29 22.31 -6.82
C PRO A 136 10.74 22.09 -7.26
N ASN A 137 11.40 21.10 -6.66
CA ASN A 137 12.79 20.75 -6.91
C ASN A 137 12.96 19.63 -7.95
N GLY A 138 11.89 19.22 -8.63
CA GLY A 138 11.89 18.17 -9.64
C GLY A 138 11.31 16.84 -9.16
N ARG A 139 11.71 15.75 -9.83
CA ARG A 139 11.23 14.39 -9.54
C ARG A 139 12.23 13.58 -8.73
N ARG A 140 11.71 12.71 -7.87
CA ARG A 140 12.45 11.68 -7.16
C ARG A 140 11.63 10.42 -7.02
N ASP A 141 12.31 9.29 -6.97
CA ASP A 141 11.69 8.00 -6.72
C ASP A 141 11.97 7.57 -5.28
N VAL A 142 10.95 7.06 -4.59
CA VAL A 142 10.99 6.74 -3.17
C VAL A 142 10.38 5.35 -2.96
N PRO A 143 11.06 4.41 -2.29
CA PRO A 143 10.45 3.13 -1.93
C PRO A 143 9.14 3.35 -1.17
N MET A 144 8.10 2.58 -1.49
CA MET A 144 6.79 2.78 -0.86
C MET A 144 6.83 2.59 0.66
N ALA A 145 7.79 1.81 1.17
CA ALA A 145 8.04 1.61 2.60
C ALA A 145 8.53 2.87 3.34
N ASP A 146 9.08 3.84 2.60
CA ASP A 146 9.72 5.04 3.16
C ASP A 146 8.82 6.28 3.09
N ILE A 147 7.69 6.20 2.38
CA ILE A 147 6.75 7.32 2.26
C ILE A 147 6.04 7.59 3.59
N VAL A 148 5.59 6.57 4.32
CA VAL A 148 4.87 6.77 5.59
C VAL A 148 5.86 6.82 6.75
N THR A 149 5.93 7.97 7.41
CA THR A 149 6.86 8.20 8.54
C THR A 149 6.16 8.06 9.90
N GLY A 150 4.83 8.11 9.93
CA GLY A 150 4.01 7.85 11.11
C GLY A 150 2.52 8.08 10.82
N PRO A 151 1.63 7.93 11.81
CA PRO A 151 0.19 8.09 11.62
C PRO A 151 -0.15 9.50 11.12
N GLY A 152 -0.68 9.60 9.91
CA GLY A 152 -1.01 10.89 9.27
C GLY A 152 0.21 11.69 8.77
N HIS A 153 1.41 11.12 8.80
CA HIS A 153 2.65 11.78 8.40
C HIS A 153 3.36 11.02 7.28
N THR A 154 3.87 11.77 6.30
CA THR A 154 4.64 11.22 5.19
C THR A 154 6.02 11.87 5.11
N SER A 155 6.88 11.34 4.24
CA SER A 155 8.18 11.93 3.87
C SER A 155 8.06 12.98 2.76
N LEU A 156 6.84 13.39 2.40
CA LEU A 156 6.61 14.40 1.36
C LEU A 156 6.92 15.78 1.93
N GLU A 157 7.67 16.57 1.17
CA GLU A 157 7.95 17.97 1.44
C GLU A 157 6.81 18.87 0.93
N ASP A 158 6.81 20.13 1.36
CA ASP A 158 5.82 21.11 0.91
C ASP A 158 5.86 21.27 -0.61
N GLY A 159 4.68 21.18 -1.24
CA GLY A 159 4.55 21.22 -2.69
C GLY A 159 4.80 19.88 -3.41
N GLU A 160 5.16 18.80 -2.69
CA GLU A 160 5.32 17.49 -3.28
C GLU A 160 4.01 16.72 -3.47
N ILE A 161 3.93 15.94 -4.55
CA ILE A 161 2.81 15.08 -4.90
C ILE A 161 3.36 13.71 -5.34
N VAL A 162 2.76 12.63 -4.84
CA VAL A 162 2.97 11.28 -5.41
C VAL A 162 2.23 11.20 -6.74
N VAL A 163 2.96 10.98 -7.84
CA VAL A 163 2.43 10.96 -9.21
C VAL A 163 1.98 9.56 -9.61
N SER A 164 2.81 8.56 -9.34
CA SER A 164 2.56 7.17 -9.75
C SER A 164 3.37 6.18 -8.92
N PHE A 165 3.03 4.90 -9.05
CA PHE A 165 3.73 3.77 -8.47
C PHE A 165 4.28 2.88 -9.56
N GLN A 166 5.57 2.53 -9.47
CA GLN A 166 6.22 1.55 -10.32
C GLN A 166 6.25 0.21 -9.59
N LEU A 167 5.75 -0.85 -10.22
CA LEU A 167 5.93 -2.23 -9.78
C LEU A 167 6.87 -2.94 -10.77
N PRO A 168 7.85 -3.70 -10.27
CA PRO A 168 8.81 -4.36 -11.13
C PRO A 168 8.18 -5.46 -11.97
N LYS A 169 8.88 -5.90 -13.01
CA LYS A 169 8.54 -7.13 -13.70
C LYS A 169 8.66 -8.30 -12.75
N ARG A 170 7.64 -9.17 -12.72
CA ARG A 170 7.69 -10.40 -11.94
C ARG A 170 8.51 -11.48 -12.66
N PRO A 171 9.48 -12.10 -11.98
CA PRO A 171 10.09 -13.33 -12.47
C PRO A 171 9.05 -14.46 -12.60
N ALA A 172 9.40 -15.49 -13.35
CA ALA A 172 8.64 -16.74 -13.32
C ALA A 172 8.61 -17.32 -11.90
N ASN A 173 7.64 -18.20 -11.62
CA ASN A 173 7.49 -18.87 -10.33
C ASN A 173 7.42 -17.90 -9.14
N SER A 174 6.80 -16.74 -9.34
CA SER A 174 6.57 -15.74 -8.31
C SER A 174 5.12 -15.77 -7.85
N GLY A 175 4.90 -15.62 -6.55
CA GLY A 175 3.57 -15.58 -5.96
C GLY A 175 3.49 -14.49 -4.89
N ASP A 176 2.37 -13.79 -4.86
CA ASP A 176 2.10 -12.73 -3.88
C ASP A 176 0.70 -12.90 -3.30
N ALA A 177 0.52 -12.47 -2.06
CA ALA A 177 -0.76 -12.50 -1.36
C ALA A 177 -0.85 -11.38 -0.32
N TYR A 178 -2.08 -10.99 -0.02
CA TYR A 178 -2.38 -10.15 1.14
C TYR A 178 -3.54 -10.73 1.91
N LEU A 179 -3.38 -10.80 3.23
CA LEU A 179 -4.48 -11.06 4.14
C LEU A 179 -4.61 -9.93 5.16
N ARG A 180 -5.85 -9.70 5.55
CA ARG A 180 -6.22 -8.77 6.62
C ARG A 180 -7.07 -9.49 7.63
N PHE A 181 -6.76 -9.31 8.90
CA PHE A 181 -7.63 -9.69 10.00
C PHE A 181 -8.45 -8.48 10.47
N THR A 182 -9.77 -8.67 10.61
CA THR A 182 -10.73 -7.68 11.14
C THR A 182 -11.76 -8.35 12.06
N PRO A 183 -12.27 -7.66 13.10
CA PRO A 183 -13.32 -8.18 14.00
C PRO A 183 -14.65 -8.51 13.30
N ARG A 184 -14.96 -7.85 12.18
CA ARG A 184 -16.11 -8.15 11.31
C ARG A 184 -15.68 -8.33 9.86
N THR A 185 -16.50 -9.02 9.08
CA THR A 185 -16.18 -9.44 7.70
C THR A 185 -16.00 -8.31 6.69
N GLU A 186 -16.75 -7.21 6.82
CA GLU A 186 -16.71 -6.10 5.86
C GLU A 186 -16.69 -4.73 6.56
N MET A 187 -16.22 -3.71 5.83
CA MET A 187 -16.24 -2.30 6.26
C MET A 187 -15.52 -2.02 7.57
N ASP A 188 -14.46 -2.75 7.90
CA ASP A 188 -13.69 -2.54 9.12
C ASP A 188 -12.23 -2.21 8.83
N ILE A 189 -11.57 -1.63 9.83
CA ILE A 189 -10.18 -1.24 9.79
C ILE A 189 -9.32 -2.41 10.25
N ALA A 190 -8.22 -2.69 9.54
CA ALA A 190 -7.30 -3.77 9.84
C ALA A 190 -6.88 -3.77 11.32
N VAL A 191 -6.93 -4.95 11.94
CA VAL A 191 -6.24 -5.23 13.22
C VAL A 191 -4.83 -5.71 12.95
N VAL A 192 -4.66 -6.53 11.91
CA VAL A 192 -3.38 -6.96 11.35
C VAL A 192 -3.56 -7.07 9.84
N GLY A 193 -2.60 -6.56 9.08
CA GLY A 193 -2.46 -6.85 7.65
C GLY A 193 -1.11 -7.51 7.39
N CYS A 194 -1.04 -8.46 6.47
CA CYS A 194 0.21 -9.08 6.04
C CYS A 194 0.22 -9.22 4.52
N GLY A 195 1.22 -8.61 3.87
CA GLY A 195 1.52 -8.78 2.46
C GLY A 195 2.80 -9.56 2.29
N ILE A 196 2.79 -10.58 1.44
CA ILE A 196 3.97 -11.39 1.13
C ILE A 196 4.10 -11.50 -0.39
N ASN A 197 5.33 -11.38 -0.88
CA ASN A 197 5.73 -11.72 -2.23
C ASN A 197 6.95 -12.64 -2.15
N LEU A 198 6.95 -13.73 -2.90
CA LEU A 198 8.05 -14.70 -2.93
C LEU A 198 8.29 -15.23 -4.34
N MET A 199 9.50 -15.75 -4.56
CA MET A 199 9.93 -16.36 -5.80
C MET A 199 10.57 -17.73 -5.52
N LEU A 200 10.20 -18.73 -6.31
CA LEU A 200 10.78 -20.07 -6.25
C LEU A 200 11.76 -20.30 -7.41
N ASP A 201 12.78 -21.12 -7.18
CA ASP A 201 13.53 -21.75 -8.27
C ASP A 201 12.79 -22.99 -8.82
N ASP A 202 13.38 -23.62 -9.84
CA ASP A 202 12.81 -24.82 -10.47
C ASP A 202 12.76 -26.04 -9.52
N GLY A 203 13.51 -26.02 -8.42
CA GLY A 203 13.50 -27.04 -7.37
C GLY A 203 12.45 -26.80 -6.30
N GLY A 204 11.73 -25.66 -6.34
CA GLY A 204 10.75 -25.28 -5.33
C GLY A 204 11.36 -24.58 -4.11
N THR A 205 12.65 -24.23 -4.15
CA THR A 205 13.30 -23.45 -3.10
C THR A 205 13.00 -21.97 -3.27
N CYS A 206 12.61 -21.29 -2.19
CA CYS A 206 12.40 -19.86 -2.17
C CYS A 206 13.75 -19.11 -2.32
N THR A 207 13.89 -18.34 -3.39
CA THR A 207 15.11 -17.60 -3.73
C THR A 207 15.04 -16.13 -3.36
N ALA A 208 13.83 -15.59 -3.23
CA ALA A 208 13.60 -14.23 -2.78
C ALA A 208 12.23 -14.17 -2.08
N ALA A 209 12.16 -13.36 -1.03
CA ALA A 209 10.90 -13.07 -0.35
C ALA A 209 10.89 -11.63 0.17
N ARG A 210 9.69 -11.08 0.32
CA ARG A 210 9.43 -9.80 0.98
C ARG A 210 8.18 -9.93 1.82
N VAL A 211 8.26 -9.49 3.07
CA VAL A 211 7.16 -9.57 4.03
C VAL A 211 6.88 -8.17 4.56
N SER A 212 5.65 -7.70 4.41
CA SER A 212 5.21 -6.44 4.97
C SER A 212 4.03 -6.61 5.92
N LEU A 213 4.07 -5.92 7.05
CA LEU A 213 3.01 -5.93 8.05
C LEU A 213 2.35 -4.56 8.17
N GLY A 214 1.02 -4.55 8.24
CA GLY A 214 0.18 -3.37 8.46
C GLY A 214 -0.59 -3.45 9.77
N ALA A 215 -0.99 -2.29 10.31
CA ALA A 215 -1.77 -2.13 11.54
C ALA A 215 -1.14 -2.70 12.84
N VAL A 216 0.12 -3.12 12.79
CA VAL A 216 0.87 -3.68 13.94
C VAL A 216 2.02 -2.80 14.43
N ALA A 217 2.13 -1.58 13.90
CA ALA A 217 3.07 -0.55 14.32
C ALA A 217 2.56 0.84 13.89
N ALA A 218 3.30 1.90 14.24
CA ALA A 218 2.97 3.28 13.86
C ALA A 218 3.00 3.53 12.34
N ARG A 219 3.70 2.69 11.57
CA ARG A 219 3.75 2.68 10.11
C ARG A 219 3.80 1.24 9.60
N PRO A 220 3.48 0.97 8.31
CA PRO A 220 3.72 -0.32 7.71
C PRO A 220 5.20 -0.72 7.85
N LEU A 221 5.45 -2.00 8.11
CA LEU A 221 6.79 -2.54 8.29
C LEU A 221 7.19 -3.34 7.05
N LEU A 222 8.45 -3.29 6.68
CA LEU A 222 9.12 -4.31 5.87
C LEU A 222 9.97 -5.14 6.83
N VAL A 223 9.77 -6.46 6.85
CA VAL A 223 10.32 -7.33 7.89
C VAL A 223 11.31 -8.32 7.28
N ASP A 224 12.58 -7.92 7.23
CA ASP A 224 13.64 -8.72 6.59
C ASP A 224 13.85 -10.07 7.27
N ASP A 225 13.80 -10.13 8.61
CA ASP A 225 13.95 -11.40 9.35
C ASP A 225 12.85 -12.41 8.97
N ALA A 226 11.63 -11.93 8.72
CA ALA A 226 10.51 -12.74 8.27
C ALA A 226 10.70 -13.23 6.82
N ALA A 227 11.26 -12.40 5.94
CA ALA A 227 11.62 -12.82 4.58
C ALA A 227 12.75 -13.87 4.61
N ASN A 228 13.80 -13.63 5.39
CA ASN A 228 14.95 -14.51 5.54
C ASN A 228 14.60 -15.89 6.10
N ALA A 229 13.52 -16.00 6.89
CA ALA A 229 13.00 -17.28 7.36
C ALA A 229 12.53 -18.21 6.22
N MET A 230 12.10 -17.65 5.09
CA MET A 230 11.67 -18.43 3.92
C MET A 230 12.78 -18.62 2.89
N ILE A 231 13.70 -17.66 2.75
CA ILE A 231 14.73 -17.72 1.70
C ILE A 231 15.69 -18.89 1.97
N GLY A 232 15.91 -19.71 0.94
CA GLY A 232 16.74 -20.92 1.01
C GLY A 232 16.02 -22.18 1.48
N THR A 233 14.70 -22.13 1.70
CA THR A 233 13.87 -23.28 2.10
C THR A 233 12.79 -23.58 1.05
N GLU A 234 12.08 -24.68 1.20
CA GLU A 234 10.89 -24.99 0.39
C GLU A 234 9.60 -24.32 0.93
N VAL A 235 9.75 -23.37 1.86
CA VAL A 235 8.65 -22.76 2.64
C VAL A 235 7.85 -23.84 3.39
N ASP A 236 8.60 -24.72 4.06
CA ASP A 236 8.10 -25.84 4.86
C ASP A 236 7.63 -25.40 6.25
N ASP A 237 7.20 -26.36 7.07
CA ASP A 237 6.63 -26.09 8.41
C ASP A 237 7.63 -25.33 9.31
N ASP A 238 8.92 -25.70 9.27
CA ASP A 238 9.98 -25.04 10.06
C ASP A 238 10.18 -23.57 9.60
N ALA A 239 10.21 -23.34 8.29
CA ALA A 239 10.28 -21.99 7.73
C ALA A 239 9.05 -21.15 8.08
N MET A 240 7.86 -21.76 8.09
CA MET A 240 6.60 -21.13 8.47
C MET A 240 6.55 -20.78 9.96
N GLU A 241 7.08 -21.62 10.84
CA GLU A 241 7.23 -21.31 12.26
C GLU A 241 8.21 -20.15 12.50
N ALA A 242 9.35 -20.16 11.82
CA ALA A 242 10.33 -19.07 11.89
C ALA A 242 9.77 -17.75 11.35
N LEU A 243 9.01 -17.80 10.24
CA LEU A 243 8.27 -16.66 9.68
C LEU A 243 7.29 -16.07 10.71
N ALA A 244 6.50 -16.93 11.36
CA ALA A 244 5.52 -16.49 12.36
C ALA A 244 6.18 -15.81 13.56
N ALA A 245 7.30 -16.38 14.04
CA ALA A 245 8.06 -15.83 15.15
C ALA A 245 8.65 -14.46 14.80
N ALA A 246 9.27 -14.32 13.62
CA ALA A 246 9.85 -13.06 13.15
C ALA A 246 8.77 -11.98 12.93
N ALA A 247 7.63 -12.34 12.32
CA ALA A 247 6.52 -11.42 12.13
C ALA A 247 5.96 -10.91 13.47
N SER A 248 5.78 -11.80 14.44
CA SER A 248 5.35 -11.44 15.80
C SER A 248 6.37 -10.53 16.48
N ALA A 249 7.66 -10.86 16.40
CA ALA A 249 8.73 -10.10 17.04
C ALA A 249 8.88 -8.67 16.49
N ALA A 250 8.55 -8.45 15.21
CA ALA A 250 8.59 -7.13 14.58
C ALA A 250 7.46 -6.19 15.02
N CYS A 251 6.40 -6.71 15.66
CA CYS A 251 5.22 -5.95 16.02
C CYS A 251 5.50 -4.95 17.16
N SER A 252 4.97 -3.74 17.02
CA SER A 252 4.93 -2.71 18.08
C SER A 252 3.57 -1.99 18.08
N PRO A 253 2.45 -2.71 18.30
CA PRO A 253 1.11 -2.15 18.23
C PRO A 253 0.74 -1.38 19.50
N ILE A 254 -0.44 -0.75 19.48
CA ILE A 254 -1.10 -0.19 20.65
C ILE A 254 -2.32 -1.04 21.03
N ASP A 255 -2.75 -0.93 22.29
CA ASP A 255 -4.08 -1.37 22.69
C ASP A 255 -5.14 -0.40 22.13
N ASP A 256 -6.20 -0.93 21.53
CA ASP A 256 -7.39 -0.16 21.21
C ASP A 256 -8.65 -1.03 21.32
N LYS A 257 -9.79 -0.47 20.95
CA LYS A 257 -11.09 -1.17 20.96
C LYS A 257 -11.17 -2.42 20.05
N ARG A 258 -10.20 -2.64 19.17
CA ARG A 258 -10.20 -3.75 18.20
C ARG A 258 -9.31 -4.90 18.63
N GLY A 259 -8.36 -4.68 19.51
CA GLY A 259 -7.47 -5.73 20.00
C GLY A 259 -6.38 -5.20 20.91
N THR A 260 -5.91 -6.08 21.78
CA THR A 260 -4.77 -5.82 22.65
C THR A 260 -3.45 -5.98 21.88
N ILE A 261 -2.36 -5.47 22.45
CA ILE A 261 -1.00 -5.68 21.96
C ILE A 261 -0.70 -7.18 21.80
N GLU A 262 -0.95 -7.96 22.85
CA GLU A 262 -0.75 -9.42 22.86
C GLU A 262 -1.49 -10.09 21.70
N TYR A 263 -2.77 -9.77 21.54
CA TYR A 263 -3.60 -10.36 20.49
C TYR A 263 -3.13 -9.97 19.09
N ARG A 264 -2.80 -8.70 18.86
CA ARG A 264 -2.29 -8.23 17.56
C ARG A 264 -0.97 -8.89 17.21
N THR A 265 -0.07 -9.03 18.18
CA THR A 265 1.23 -9.68 18.00
C THR A 265 1.08 -11.16 17.65
N GLU A 266 0.25 -11.90 18.39
CA GLU A 266 0.00 -13.32 18.09
C GLU A 266 -0.65 -13.51 16.71
N VAL A 267 -1.67 -12.70 16.40
CA VAL A 267 -2.37 -12.76 15.10
C VAL A 267 -1.42 -12.42 13.94
N ALA A 268 -0.43 -11.55 14.15
CA ALA A 268 0.56 -11.22 13.11
C ALA A 268 1.34 -12.45 12.62
N GLY A 269 1.84 -13.28 13.54
CA GLY A 269 2.52 -14.52 13.19
C GLY A 269 1.62 -15.50 12.45
N VAL A 270 0.41 -15.72 12.96
CA VAL A 270 -0.57 -16.64 12.33
C VAL A 270 -0.99 -16.15 10.94
N LEU A 271 -1.21 -14.84 10.77
CA LEU A 271 -1.59 -14.26 9.49
C LEU A 271 -0.45 -14.33 8.48
N ALA A 272 0.81 -14.18 8.92
CA ALA A 272 1.98 -14.33 8.06
C ALA A 272 2.07 -15.73 7.46
N GLN A 273 1.91 -16.78 8.27
CA GLN A 273 1.88 -18.17 7.76
C GLN A 273 0.77 -18.38 6.72
N ARG A 274 -0.45 -17.92 7.02
CA ARG A 274 -1.58 -18.07 6.07
C ARG A 274 -1.33 -17.32 4.77
N THR A 275 -0.72 -16.14 4.84
CA THR A 275 -0.40 -15.33 3.66
C THR A 275 0.70 -16.01 2.83
N ALA A 276 1.73 -16.56 3.49
CA ALA A 276 2.81 -17.28 2.81
C ALA A 276 2.32 -18.54 2.11
N ALA A 277 1.39 -19.29 2.72
CA ALA A 277 0.78 -20.47 2.07
C ALA A 277 0.08 -20.11 0.76
N ILE A 278 -0.69 -19.01 0.73
CA ILE A 278 -1.36 -18.54 -0.49
C ILE A 278 -0.35 -18.04 -1.53
N ALA A 279 0.66 -17.28 -1.10
CA ALA A 279 1.73 -16.82 -1.98
C ALA A 279 2.49 -18.00 -2.61
N LEU A 280 2.78 -19.05 -1.82
CA LEU A 280 3.43 -20.27 -2.27
C LEU A 280 2.59 -21.04 -3.29
N GLU A 281 1.28 -21.17 -3.05
CA GLU A 281 0.35 -21.80 -4.01
C GLU A 281 0.33 -21.04 -5.34
N ARG A 282 0.27 -19.70 -5.29
CA ARG A 282 0.30 -18.85 -6.48
C ARG A 282 1.63 -18.90 -7.22
N ALA A 283 2.75 -19.07 -6.50
CA ALA A 283 4.08 -19.19 -7.11
C ALA A 283 4.27 -20.51 -7.87
N LYS A 284 3.52 -21.56 -7.50
CA LYS A 284 3.55 -22.89 -8.13
C LYS A 284 2.55 -23.04 -9.29
N SER A 285 1.70 -22.04 -9.51
CA SER A 285 0.59 -22.05 -10.48
C SER A 285 0.99 -21.57 -11.88
#